data_AF-A0A646LVY9-F1
#
_entry.id   AF-A0A646LVY9-F1
#
_cell.length_a   1.000
_cell.length_b   1.000
_cell.length_c   1.000
_cell.angle_alpha   90.00
_cell.angle_beta   90.00
_cell.angle_gamma   90.00
#
_symmetry.space_group_name_H-M   'P 1'
#
loop_
_entity.id
_entity.type
_entity.pdbx_description
1 polymer ?
#
loop_
_entity_poly.entity_id
_entity_poly.type
_entity_poly.pdbx_seq_one_letter_code
_entity_poly.pdbx_strand_id
1 'polypeptide(L)'
;MIDWVSAKIICNHDPNKLSNGIIASLDRDGNTEWLTNKKTTVEGSYSTKIQIQSVTDTQIYISGNPTKFLQGHNLFGSNDLVGLMGKFFDALLKKEELGLCPDPFQYANIKDGHYELSRVDVNETWHLNNEKEVLAWIRAVGESAYLKHRGAGQFSGDTAYFGKHSRRWALKCYSKFMEILAKGHHLPVDLQIPEMIEYARKALRIEGVTRQQELKRRSLHIASNWDIDTAEELLLEYISKLEMSDVYMLKDDVLDTLPTRLRMVYQTWLNG
;
A
#
# COMPACT_ATOMS: atom_id res chain seq x y z
N MET A 1 -2.03 2.55 9.34
CA MET A 1 -1.26 3.61 8.62
C MET A 1 -1.57 3.66 7.12
N ILE A 2 -1.41 4.84 6.51
CA ILE A 2 -1.42 5.03 5.05
C ILE A 2 -0.10 4.50 4.45
N ASP A 3 -0.22 3.59 3.47
CA ASP A 3 0.92 3.00 2.76
C ASP A 3 1.09 3.54 1.34
N TRP A 4 0.05 3.53 0.52
CA TRP A 4 0.15 3.96 -0.88
C TRP A 4 -0.93 4.98 -1.18
N VAL A 5 -0.58 6.02 -1.92
CA VAL A 5 -1.54 7.01 -2.41
C VAL A 5 -1.34 7.22 -3.90
N SER A 6 -2.44 7.23 -4.64
CA SER A 6 -2.50 7.75 -6.01
C SER A 6 -3.51 8.89 -6.06
N ALA A 7 -3.08 10.07 -6.49
CA ALA A 7 -3.88 11.29 -6.45
C ALA A 7 -3.72 12.15 -7.71
N LYS A 8 -4.78 12.87 -8.08
CA LYS A 8 -4.76 13.96 -9.04
C LYS A 8 -4.89 15.28 -8.29
N ILE A 9 -3.92 16.15 -8.48
CA ILE A 9 -3.78 17.39 -7.72
C ILE A 9 -3.72 18.55 -8.71
N ILE A 10 -4.49 19.61 -8.44
CA ILE A 10 -4.36 20.87 -9.17
C ILE A 10 -3.12 21.60 -8.65
N CYS A 11 -2.12 21.75 -9.51
CA CYS A 11 -0.84 22.34 -9.19
C CYS A 11 -0.21 22.86 -10.49
N ASN A 12 0.05 24.17 -10.54
CA ASN A 12 0.87 24.74 -11.60
C ASN A 12 2.29 24.14 -11.54
N HIS A 13 2.88 23.93 -12.71
CA HIS A 13 4.23 23.39 -12.84
C HIS A 13 4.83 23.78 -14.18
N ASP A 14 6.15 23.72 -14.30
CA ASP A 14 6.86 23.87 -15.56
C ASP A 14 6.74 22.56 -16.38
N PRO A 15 6.02 22.57 -17.52
CA PRO A 15 5.82 21.36 -18.33
C PRO A 15 7.13 20.79 -18.88
N ASN A 16 8.15 21.63 -19.10
CA ASN A 16 9.43 21.18 -19.64
C ASN A 16 10.27 20.43 -18.60
N LYS A 17 10.08 20.74 -17.31
CA LYS A 17 10.77 20.07 -16.20
C LYS A 17 10.10 18.78 -15.78
N LEU A 18 8.76 18.77 -15.73
CA LEU A 18 8.01 17.61 -15.25
C LEU A 18 7.81 16.54 -16.34
N SER A 19 7.94 16.89 -17.62
CA SER A 19 7.78 15.97 -18.74
C SER A 19 9.05 15.16 -19.01
N ASN A 20 8.91 13.83 -19.01
CA ASN A 20 9.95 12.89 -19.45
C ASN A 20 9.64 12.31 -20.84
N GLY A 21 9.03 13.13 -21.71
CA GLY A 21 8.55 12.76 -23.03
C GLY A 21 7.08 12.33 -23.05
N ILE A 22 6.60 11.92 -24.23
CA ILE A 22 5.18 11.64 -24.49
C ILE A 22 5.00 10.19 -24.98
N ILE A 23 3.85 9.59 -24.68
CA ILE A 23 3.34 8.38 -25.32
C ILE A 23 2.21 8.82 -26.25
N ALA A 24 2.29 8.43 -27.51
CA ALA A 24 1.27 8.69 -28.53
C ALA A 24 0.65 7.38 -29.00
N SER A 25 -0.67 7.34 -29.14
CA SER A 25 -1.34 6.36 -29.99
C SER A 25 -1.56 6.99 -31.35
N LEU A 26 -1.09 6.30 -32.39
CA LEU A 26 -1.26 6.72 -33.77
C LEU A 26 -2.17 5.70 -34.45
N ASP A 27 -3.08 6.19 -35.29
CA ASP A 27 -3.86 5.33 -36.17
C ASP A 27 -2.98 4.73 -37.28
N ARG A 28 -3.59 3.92 -38.15
CA ARG A 28 -2.90 3.29 -39.27
C ARG A 28 -2.30 4.29 -40.26
N ASP A 29 -2.89 5.48 -40.37
CA ASP A 29 -2.48 6.53 -41.31
C ASP A 29 -1.46 7.50 -40.68
N GLY A 30 -1.08 7.27 -39.41
CA GLY A 30 -0.11 8.07 -38.67
C GLY A 30 -0.71 9.29 -37.96
N ASN A 31 -2.04 9.45 -37.96
CA ASN A 31 -2.69 10.53 -37.21
C ASN A 31 -2.72 10.19 -35.72
N THR A 32 -2.59 11.22 -34.89
CA THR A 32 -2.61 11.05 -33.44
C THR A 32 -4.04 10.84 -32.92
N GLU A 33 -4.30 9.70 -32.29
CA GLU A 33 -5.55 9.42 -31.60
C GLU A 33 -5.57 10.03 -30.20
N TRP A 34 -4.47 9.87 -29.45
CA TRP A 34 -4.29 10.48 -28.14
C TRP A 34 -2.81 10.60 -27.76
N LEU A 35 -2.52 11.54 -26.85
CA LEU A 35 -1.19 11.81 -26.29
C LEU A 35 -1.26 11.83 -24.76
N THR A 36 -0.22 11.32 -24.09
CA THR A 36 -0.07 11.50 -22.64
C THR A 36 1.40 11.66 -22.27
N ASN A 37 1.71 12.52 -21.30
CA ASN A 37 3.06 12.65 -20.78
C ASN A 37 3.50 11.35 -20.09
N LYS A 38 4.78 10.99 -20.21
CA LYS A 38 5.33 9.85 -19.46
C LYS A 38 5.39 10.17 -17.97
N LYS A 39 5.27 9.12 -17.16
CA LYS A 39 5.51 9.22 -15.72
C LYS A 39 7.00 9.43 -15.48
N THR A 40 7.32 10.37 -14.61
CA THR A 40 8.66 10.65 -14.10
C THR A 40 8.82 9.99 -12.74
N THR A 41 9.93 9.28 -12.54
CA THR A 41 10.26 8.69 -11.25
C THR A 41 11.04 9.70 -10.43
N VAL A 42 10.52 10.04 -9.26
CA VAL A 42 11.18 10.92 -8.30
C VAL A 42 11.78 10.07 -7.20
N GLU A 43 13.07 10.26 -6.98
CA GLU A 43 13.82 9.59 -5.91
C GLU A 43 13.78 10.43 -4.64
N GLY A 44 13.27 9.83 -3.55
CA GLY A 44 13.31 10.40 -2.20
C GLY A 44 14.67 10.21 -1.54
N SER A 45 14.82 10.71 -0.32
CA SER A 45 16.10 10.73 0.41
C SER A 45 16.71 9.34 0.67
N TYR A 46 15.91 8.27 0.58
CA TYR A 46 16.30 6.89 0.83
C TYR A 46 16.17 5.99 -0.41
N SER A 47 16.35 6.56 -1.60
CA SER A 47 16.17 5.87 -2.90
C SER A 47 14.76 5.34 -3.15
N THR A 48 13.79 5.86 -2.41
CA THR A 48 12.38 5.51 -2.49
C THR A 48 11.74 6.20 -3.68
N LYS A 49 11.05 5.43 -4.53
CA LYS A 49 10.54 5.92 -5.80
C LYS A 49 9.06 6.30 -5.72
N ILE A 50 8.74 7.52 -6.10
CA ILE A 50 7.38 7.99 -6.38
C ILE A 50 7.25 8.23 -7.88
N GLN A 51 6.07 7.99 -8.44
CA GLN A 51 5.74 8.40 -9.80
C GLN A 51 5.00 9.74 -9.77
N ILE A 52 5.44 10.69 -10.59
CA ILE A 52 4.75 11.95 -10.86
C ILE A 52 4.53 12.11 -12.37
N GLN A 53 3.46 12.76 -12.78
CA GLN A 53 3.12 12.95 -14.18
C GLN A 53 2.34 14.24 -14.36
N SER A 54 2.68 15.05 -15.36
CA SER A 54 1.81 16.13 -15.82
C SER A 54 0.61 15.54 -16.56
N VAL A 55 -0.60 15.78 -16.06
CA VAL A 55 -1.87 15.35 -16.69
C VAL A 55 -2.39 16.43 -17.62
N THR A 56 -2.31 17.68 -17.17
CA THR A 56 -2.58 18.91 -17.93
C THR A 56 -1.59 19.98 -17.44
N ASP A 57 -1.59 21.17 -18.04
CA ASP A 57 -0.70 22.28 -17.64
C ASP A 57 -0.87 22.72 -16.17
N THR A 58 -1.99 22.39 -15.54
CA THR A 58 -2.31 22.77 -14.15
C THR A 58 -2.71 21.58 -13.27
N GLN A 59 -2.56 20.35 -13.75
CA GLN A 59 -2.88 19.15 -12.98
C GLN A 59 -1.75 18.13 -13.06
N ILE A 60 -1.35 17.63 -11.90
CA ILE A 60 -0.39 16.54 -11.77
C ILE A 60 -1.07 15.29 -11.24
N TYR A 61 -0.52 14.14 -11.62
CA TYR A 61 -0.82 12.85 -11.03
C TYR A 61 0.38 12.36 -10.24
N ILE A 62 0.14 11.92 -9.00
CA ILE A 62 1.17 11.34 -8.15
C ILE A 62 0.74 9.92 -7.78
N SER A 63 1.71 9.00 -7.69
CA SER A 63 1.47 7.65 -7.20
C SER A 63 2.69 7.05 -6.52
N GLY A 64 2.53 6.59 -5.29
CA GLY A 64 3.56 5.83 -4.56
C GLY A 64 3.32 5.80 -3.06
N ASN A 65 4.37 5.49 -2.29
CA ASN A 65 4.32 5.40 -0.83
C ASN A 65 4.85 6.68 -0.17
N PRO A 66 3.99 7.62 0.28
CA PRO A 66 4.42 8.88 0.88
C PRO A 66 5.13 8.69 2.23
N THR A 67 4.73 7.68 3.02
CA THR A 67 5.38 7.37 4.30
C THR A 67 6.83 6.95 4.08
N LYS A 68 7.06 5.99 3.18
CA LYS A 68 8.39 5.51 2.81
C LYS A 68 9.20 6.63 2.16
N PHE A 69 8.59 7.51 1.37
CA PHE A 69 9.29 8.65 0.78
C PHE A 69 9.83 9.63 1.82
N LEU A 70 9.06 9.90 2.88
CA LEU A 70 9.45 10.84 3.94
C LEU A 70 10.39 10.22 4.98
N GLN A 71 10.20 8.94 5.31
CA GLN A 71 10.86 8.29 6.45
C GLN A 71 11.91 7.25 6.04
N GLY A 72 11.94 6.84 4.77
CA GLY A 72 12.78 5.76 4.25
C GLY A 72 12.23 4.35 4.47
N HIS A 73 11.21 4.20 5.32
CA HIS A 73 10.57 2.93 5.63
C HIS A 73 9.05 3.06 5.78
N ASN A 74 8.35 1.93 5.80
CA ASN A 74 6.90 1.84 6.10
C ASN A 74 6.62 0.74 7.14
N LEU A 75 7.55 0.50 8.08
CA LEU A 75 7.29 -0.35 9.24
C LEU A 75 6.11 0.17 10.07
N PHE A 76 6.06 1.47 10.30
CA PHE A 76 4.99 2.20 10.97
C PHE A 76 4.81 3.57 10.28
N GLY A 77 3.73 4.28 10.60
CA GLY A 77 3.38 5.53 9.92
C GLY A 77 2.09 6.15 10.45
N SER A 78 1.57 7.14 9.74
CA SER A 78 0.37 7.90 10.13
C SER A 78 -0.90 7.37 9.46
N ASN A 79 -2.05 7.49 10.13
CA ASN A 79 -3.38 7.39 9.52
C ASN A 79 -3.91 8.73 8.99
N ASP A 80 -3.31 9.85 9.40
CA ASP A 80 -3.65 11.18 8.92
C ASP A 80 -3.24 11.36 7.45
N LEU A 81 -4.17 11.05 6.54
CA LEU A 81 -3.95 11.10 5.11
C LEU A 81 -3.61 12.52 4.63
N VAL A 82 -4.37 13.50 5.11
CA VAL A 82 -4.24 14.91 4.67
C VAL A 82 -2.92 15.49 5.18
N GLY A 83 -2.60 15.32 6.47
CA GLY A 83 -1.33 15.78 7.03
C GLY A 83 -0.12 15.07 6.43
N LEU A 84 -0.22 13.76 6.15
CA LEU A 84 0.84 13.00 5.47
C LEU A 84 1.09 13.52 4.05
N MET A 85 0.03 13.68 3.26
CA MET A 85 0.13 14.19 1.89
C MET A 85 0.59 15.65 1.86
N GLY A 86 0.20 16.47 2.83
CA GLY A 86 0.70 17.82 3.00
C GLY A 86 2.22 17.84 3.20
N LYS A 87 2.75 17.05 4.15
CA LYS A 87 4.21 16.95 4.38
C LYS A 87 4.95 16.38 3.18
N PHE A 88 4.36 15.37 2.54
CA PHE A 88 4.89 14.77 1.34
C PHE A 88 5.00 15.79 0.19
N PHE A 89 3.98 16.63 0.01
CA PHE A 89 4.00 17.68 -1.00
C PHE A 89 5.06 18.76 -0.71
N ASP A 90 5.27 19.15 0.56
CA ASP A 90 6.38 20.06 0.92
C ASP A 90 7.74 19.48 0.54
N ALA A 91 7.92 18.17 0.70
CA ALA A 91 9.15 17.49 0.31
C ALA A 91 9.33 17.46 -1.23
N LEU A 92 8.24 17.43 -2.00
CA LEU A 92 8.30 17.58 -3.46
C LEU A 92 8.63 19.00 -3.90
N LEU A 93 8.12 20.03 -3.22
CA LEU A 93 8.42 21.43 -3.55
C LEU A 93 9.91 21.77 -3.39
N LYS A 94 10.64 21.04 -2.52
CA LYS A 94 12.08 21.17 -2.36
C LYS A 94 12.89 20.63 -3.56
N LYS A 95 12.25 19.94 -4.50
CA LYS A 95 12.86 19.37 -5.70
C LYS A 95 12.64 20.29 -6.89
N GLU A 96 13.52 21.27 -7.04
CA GLU A 96 13.45 22.30 -8.10
C GLU A 96 13.42 21.70 -9.51
N GLU A 97 13.98 20.51 -9.68
CA GLU A 97 13.97 19.75 -10.93
C GLU A 97 12.57 19.32 -11.37
N LEU A 98 11.59 19.27 -10.46
CA LEU A 98 10.20 18.96 -10.79
C LEU A 98 9.43 20.17 -11.33
N GLY A 99 9.95 21.39 -11.13
CA GLY A 99 9.31 22.61 -11.60
C GLY A 99 7.93 22.88 -11.01
N LEU A 100 7.59 22.30 -9.85
CA LEU A 100 6.31 22.54 -9.18
C LEU A 100 6.25 23.98 -8.67
N CYS A 101 5.19 24.70 -9.00
CA CYS A 101 5.02 26.12 -8.65
C CYS A 101 3.55 26.46 -8.35
N PRO A 102 2.90 25.77 -7.38
CA PRO A 102 1.51 26.04 -7.05
C PRO A 102 1.33 27.50 -6.62
N ASP A 103 0.20 28.10 -7.01
CA ASP A 103 -0.19 29.38 -6.44
C ASP A 103 -0.66 29.21 -4.97
N PRO A 104 -0.82 30.29 -4.19
CA PRO A 104 -1.22 30.19 -2.78
C PRO A 104 -2.55 29.46 -2.54
N PHE A 105 -3.52 29.56 -3.46
CA PHE A 105 -4.81 28.87 -3.34
C PHE A 105 -4.69 27.39 -3.66
N GLN A 106 -3.92 27.03 -4.68
CA GLN A 106 -3.57 25.63 -4.99
C GLN A 106 -2.84 24.99 -3.81
N TYR A 107 -1.86 25.67 -3.23
CA TYR A 107 -1.14 25.17 -2.06
C TYR A 107 -2.08 24.94 -0.87
N ALA A 108 -2.94 25.90 -0.53
CA ALA A 108 -3.94 25.76 0.53
C ALA A 108 -4.88 24.57 0.27
N ASN A 109 -5.44 24.45 -0.94
CA ASN A 109 -6.29 23.32 -1.32
C ASN A 109 -5.58 21.97 -1.15
N ILE A 110 -4.28 21.89 -1.45
CA ILE A 110 -3.50 20.66 -1.25
C ILE A 110 -3.36 20.36 0.24
N LYS A 111 -3.11 21.38 1.08
CA LYS A 111 -3.00 21.22 2.52
C LYS A 111 -4.32 20.84 3.19
N ASP A 112 -5.43 21.29 2.64
CA ASP A 112 -6.77 21.04 3.16
C ASP A 112 -7.41 19.76 2.60
N GLY A 113 -6.69 19.01 1.74
CA GLY A 113 -7.17 17.74 1.20
C GLY A 113 -8.12 17.87 0.00
N HIS A 114 -8.20 19.04 -0.64
CA HIS A 114 -9.08 19.30 -1.79
C HIS A 114 -8.46 18.80 -3.11
N TYR A 115 -8.25 17.48 -3.19
CA TYR A 115 -7.75 16.80 -4.38
C TYR A 115 -8.36 15.39 -4.53
N GLU A 116 -8.30 14.84 -5.74
CA GLU A 116 -8.92 13.55 -6.04
C GLU A 116 -7.96 12.38 -5.78
N LEU A 117 -8.45 11.35 -5.12
CA LEU A 117 -7.78 10.07 -4.87
C LEU A 117 -8.28 9.01 -5.87
N SER A 118 -7.35 8.30 -6.50
CA SER A 118 -7.65 7.14 -7.35
C SER A 118 -7.26 5.81 -6.73
N ARG A 119 -6.41 5.82 -5.71
CA ARG A 119 -6.07 4.65 -4.89
C ARG A 119 -5.53 5.09 -3.54
N VAL A 120 -5.94 4.39 -2.49
CA VAL A 120 -5.31 4.47 -1.17
C VAL A 120 -5.13 3.03 -0.65
N ASP A 121 -3.89 2.68 -0.31
CA ASP A 121 -3.60 1.44 0.42
C ASP A 121 -3.37 1.81 1.88
N VAL A 122 -4.08 1.15 2.77
CA VAL A 122 -3.98 1.30 4.23
C VAL A 122 -3.53 -0.01 4.83
N ASN A 123 -2.86 0.01 5.96
CA ASN A 123 -2.39 -1.20 6.60
C ASN A 123 -2.41 -1.12 8.11
N GLU A 124 -2.56 -2.26 8.76
CA GLU A 124 -2.30 -2.42 10.19
C GLU A 124 -1.36 -3.60 10.42
N THR A 125 -0.65 -3.55 11.55
CA THR A 125 0.36 -4.53 11.92
C THR A 125 0.03 -5.13 13.27
N TRP A 126 -0.05 -6.45 13.32
CA TRP A 126 -0.15 -7.22 14.56
C TRP A 126 1.17 -7.90 14.85
N HIS A 127 1.63 -7.77 16.09
CA HIS A 127 2.77 -8.53 16.56
C HIS A 127 2.32 -9.88 17.11
N LEU A 128 2.79 -10.96 16.49
CA LEU A 128 2.68 -12.31 17.06
C LEU A 128 3.92 -12.62 17.91
N ASN A 129 4.09 -13.86 18.37
CA ASN A 129 5.22 -14.16 19.25
C ASN A 129 6.55 -14.19 18.49
N ASN A 130 6.54 -14.62 17.22
CA ASN A 130 7.74 -14.78 16.41
C ASN A 130 7.40 -14.91 14.91
N GLU A 131 8.45 -14.92 14.08
CA GLU A 131 8.35 -15.07 12.63
C GLU A 131 7.59 -16.34 12.20
N LYS A 132 7.81 -17.48 12.88
CA LYS A 132 7.18 -18.75 12.51
C LYS A 132 5.66 -18.68 12.68
N GLU A 133 5.19 -18.07 13.76
CA GLU A 133 3.76 -17.86 13.98
C GLU A 133 3.15 -16.92 12.93
N VAL A 134 3.86 -15.87 12.53
CA VAL A 134 3.41 -14.98 11.45
C VAL A 134 3.22 -15.76 10.16
N LEU A 135 4.21 -16.57 9.77
CA LEU A 135 4.14 -17.38 8.56
C LEU A 135 3.06 -18.46 8.65
N ALA A 136 2.91 -19.14 9.78
CA ALA A 136 1.87 -20.13 10.02
C ALA A 136 0.47 -19.49 9.92
N TRP A 137 0.28 -18.31 10.51
CA TRP A 137 -0.99 -17.58 10.42
C TRP A 137 -1.34 -17.21 8.97
N ILE A 138 -0.36 -16.73 8.18
CA ILE A 138 -0.58 -16.36 6.77
C ILE A 138 -0.95 -17.58 5.92
N ARG A 139 -0.31 -18.73 6.16
CA ARG A 139 -0.68 -19.99 5.50
C ARG A 139 -2.10 -20.40 5.87
N ALA A 140 -2.41 -20.43 7.17
CA ALA A 140 -3.71 -20.81 7.67
C ALA A 140 -4.83 -19.93 7.09
N VAL A 141 -4.68 -18.59 7.14
CA VAL A 141 -5.69 -17.68 6.61
C VAL A 141 -5.84 -17.80 5.09
N GLY A 142 -4.74 -17.99 4.35
CA GLY A 142 -4.79 -18.10 2.90
C GLY A 142 -5.46 -19.37 2.40
N GLU A 143 -5.40 -20.46 3.19
CA GLU A 143 -6.04 -21.74 2.88
C GLU A 143 -7.51 -21.82 3.33
N SER A 144 -7.83 -21.20 4.48
CA SER A 144 -9.14 -21.38 5.13
C SER A 144 -10.11 -20.21 4.96
N ALA A 145 -9.60 -18.99 4.81
CA ALA A 145 -10.45 -17.82 4.69
C ALA A 145 -10.94 -17.62 3.26
N TYR A 146 -12.14 -17.04 3.12
CA TYR A 146 -12.71 -16.73 1.83
C TYR A 146 -13.61 -15.50 1.90
N LEU A 147 -13.85 -14.89 0.74
CA LEU A 147 -14.86 -13.85 0.58
C LEU A 147 -16.12 -14.47 -0.01
N LYS A 148 -17.26 -14.32 0.67
CA LYS A 148 -18.57 -14.91 0.32
C LYS A 148 -18.91 -14.92 -1.18
N HIS A 149 -18.58 -13.84 -1.89
CA HIS A 149 -18.89 -13.65 -3.31
C HIS A 149 -17.65 -13.55 -4.21
N ARG A 150 -16.44 -13.76 -3.68
CA ARG A 150 -15.18 -13.66 -4.45
C ARG A 150 -14.27 -14.87 -4.32
N GLY A 151 -14.63 -15.85 -3.48
CA GLY A 151 -13.90 -17.10 -3.31
C GLY A 151 -12.74 -17.01 -2.33
N ALA A 152 -11.93 -18.07 -2.34
CA ALA A 152 -10.81 -18.29 -1.43
C ALA A 152 -9.62 -17.33 -1.66
N GLY A 153 -8.70 -17.34 -0.70
CA GLY A 153 -7.41 -16.65 -0.80
C GLY A 153 -6.56 -17.15 -1.98
N GLN A 154 -5.68 -16.29 -2.49
CA GLN A 154 -4.72 -16.60 -3.55
C GLN A 154 -3.32 -16.26 -3.09
N PHE A 155 -2.38 -17.20 -3.21
CA PHE A 155 -0.98 -16.94 -2.89
C PHE A 155 -0.21 -16.31 -4.07
N SER A 156 0.76 -15.46 -3.73
CA SER A 156 1.80 -14.97 -4.65
C SER A 156 3.09 -14.85 -3.86
N GLY A 157 3.96 -15.86 -3.95
CA GLY A 157 5.01 -16.05 -2.95
C GLY A 157 4.39 -16.27 -1.56
N ASP A 158 4.96 -15.66 -0.53
CA ASP A 158 4.51 -15.79 0.87
C ASP A 158 3.39 -14.82 1.27
N THR A 159 2.73 -14.19 0.30
CA THR A 159 1.62 -13.25 0.54
C THR A 159 0.29 -13.89 0.15
N ALA A 160 -0.67 -13.89 1.09
CA ALA A 160 -2.05 -14.27 0.85
C ALA A 160 -2.86 -13.06 0.37
N TYR A 161 -3.58 -13.20 -0.74
CA TYR A 161 -4.41 -12.15 -1.33
C TYR A 161 -5.89 -12.52 -1.32
N PHE A 162 -6.76 -11.54 -1.02
CA PHE A 162 -8.20 -11.69 -1.16
C PHE A 162 -8.75 -10.64 -2.12
N GLY A 163 -9.44 -11.09 -3.18
CA GLY A 163 -9.92 -10.19 -4.23
C GLY A 163 -8.80 -9.51 -5.02
N LYS A 164 -7.66 -10.19 -5.25
CA LYS A 164 -6.44 -9.66 -5.92
C LYS A 164 -6.73 -8.80 -7.16
N HIS A 165 -7.63 -9.26 -8.02
CA HIS A 165 -8.00 -8.62 -9.30
C HIS A 165 -9.21 -7.68 -9.22
N SER A 166 -9.72 -7.43 -8.02
CA SER A 166 -10.86 -6.54 -7.80
C SER A 166 -10.54 -5.12 -8.26
N ARG A 167 -11.49 -4.51 -8.98
CA ARG A 167 -11.43 -3.09 -9.39
C ARG A 167 -11.84 -2.12 -8.27
N ARG A 168 -12.30 -2.66 -7.12
CA ARG A 168 -12.82 -1.89 -5.98
C ARG A 168 -11.88 -1.94 -4.79
N TRP A 169 -11.72 -3.11 -4.20
CA TRP A 169 -10.83 -3.30 -3.06
C TRP A 169 -10.27 -4.72 -2.98
N ALA A 170 -9.10 -4.88 -2.37
CA ALA A 170 -8.43 -6.15 -2.12
C ALA A 170 -7.75 -6.15 -0.75
N LEU A 171 -7.49 -7.33 -0.19
CA LEU A 171 -6.62 -7.50 0.98
C LEU A 171 -5.33 -8.22 0.60
N LYS A 172 -4.26 -7.91 1.33
CA LYS A 172 -3.00 -8.67 1.32
C LYS A 172 -2.60 -8.96 2.76
N CYS A 173 -2.18 -10.18 3.04
CA CYS A 173 -1.60 -10.58 4.31
C CYS A 173 -0.18 -11.11 4.07
N TYR A 174 0.82 -10.52 4.73
CA TYR A 174 2.22 -10.92 4.56
C TYR A 174 3.06 -10.67 5.82
N SER A 175 4.22 -11.32 5.86
CA SER A 175 5.25 -11.09 6.89
C SER A 175 6.07 -9.86 6.53
N LYS A 176 6.05 -8.84 7.37
CA LYS A 176 6.85 -7.62 7.14
C LYS A 176 8.34 -7.91 7.17
N PHE A 177 8.76 -8.89 7.96
CA PHE A 177 10.14 -9.39 8.00
C PHE A 177 10.58 -9.93 6.64
N MET A 178 9.80 -10.84 6.06
CA MET A 178 10.14 -11.41 4.75
C MET A 178 10.15 -10.34 3.65
N GLU A 179 9.25 -9.36 3.74
CA GLU A 179 9.23 -8.24 2.80
C GLU A 179 10.52 -7.41 2.87
N ILE A 180 11.01 -7.03 4.06
CA ILE A 180 12.25 -6.23 4.16
C ILE A 180 13.52 -7.01 3.81
N LEU A 181 13.46 -8.34 3.70
CA LEU A 181 14.54 -9.17 3.17
C LEU A 181 14.47 -9.35 1.64
N ALA A 182 13.35 -8.97 1.03
CA ALA A 182 13.16 -9.11 -0.41
C ALA A 182 13.96 -8.05 -1.18
N LYS A 183 14.47 -8.44 -2.35
CA LYS A 183 15.23 -7.55 -3.23
C LYS A 183 14.42 -6.29 -3.57
N GLY A 184 15.00 -5.13 -3.25
CA GLY A 184 14.40 -3.81 -3.51
C GLY A 184 13.48 -3.30 -2.40
N HIS A 185 13.29 -4.06 -1.32
CA HIS A 185 12.44 -3.70 -0.19
C HIS A 185 13.21 -3.47 1.12
N HIS A 186 14.51 -3.76 1.14
CA HIS A 186 15.40 -3.55 2.29
C HIS A 186 15.24 -2.17 2.92
N LEU A 187 15.35 -2.15 4.25
CA LEU A 187 15.53 -0.92 5.00
C LEU A 187 16.87 -0.27 4.58
N PRO A 188 16.93 1.07 4.52
CA PRO A 188 18.21 1.78 4.45
C PRO A 188 19.17 1.29 5.55
N VAL A 189 20.47 1.26 5.25
CA VAL A 189 21.50 0.70 6.16
C VAL A 189 21.40 1.29 7.56
N ASP A 190 21.24 2.61 7.66
CA ASP A 190 21.15 3.33 8.94
C ASP A 190 19.87 3.01 9.74
N LEU A 191 18.88 2.40 9.09
CA LEU A 191 17.60 1.98 9.69
C LEU A 191 17.55 0.47 9.99
N GLN A 192 18.64 -0.28 9.71
CA GLN A 192 18.74 -1.70 10.06
C GLN A 192 19.18 -1.91 11.51
N ILE A 193 18.63 -1.13 12.43
CA ILE A 193 18.90 -1.26 13.87
C ILE A 193 18.15 -2.47 14.47
N PRO A 194 18.68 -3.11 15.52
CA PRO A 194 18.07 -4.30 16.12
C PRO A 194 16.59 -4.17 16.44
N GLU A 195 16.16 -3.01 16.92
CA GLU A 195 14.77 -2.71 17.32
C GLU A 195 13.82 -2.71 16.11
N MET A 196 14.25 -2.16 14.96
CA MET A 196 13.46 -2.15 13.74
C MET A 196 13.35 -3.56 13.13
N ILE A 197 14.43 -4.33 13.20
CA ILE A 197 14.43 -5.73 12.76
C ILE A 197 13.54 -6.59 13.65
N GLU A 198 13.62 -6.42 14.97
CA GLU A 198 12.79 -7.15 15.93
C GLU A 198 11.30 -6.78 15.81
N TYR A 199 10.99 -5.50 15.55
CA TYR A 199 9.65 -5.08 15.17
C TYR A 199 9.16 -5.85 13.94
N ALA A 200 9.95 -5.86 12.87
CA ALA A 200 9.57 -6.51 11.61
C ALA A 200 9.42 -8.03 11.76
N ARG A 201 10.29 -8.69 12.54
CA ARG A 201 10.34 -10.16 12.73
C ARG A 201 9.01 -10.77 13.15
N LYS A 202 8.27 -10.06 14.00
CA LYS A 202 6.98 -10.49 14.53
C LYS A 202 5.78 -9.80 13.88
N ALA A 203 6.00 -8.97 12.87
CA ALA A 203 4.97 -8.14 12.25
C ALA A 203 4.21 -8.89 11.15
N LEU A 204 2.99 -9.33 11.50
CA LEU A 204 1.95 -9.69 10.55
C LEU A 204 1.31 -8.42 10.01
N ARG A 205 1.44 -8.18 8.71
CA ARG A 205 0.85 -7.02 8.03
C ARG A 205 -0.41 -7.44 7.29
N ILE A 206 -1.50 -6.70 7.49
CA ILE A 206 -2.67 -6.78 6.62
C ILE A 206 -2.86 -5.42 5.93
N GLU A 207 -2.90 -5.42 4.60
CA GLU A 207 -3.12 -4.23 3.79
C GLU A 207 -4.47 -4.27 3.07
N GLY A 208 -5.22 -3.19 3.17
CA GLY A 208 -6.42 -2.91 2.40
C GLY A 208 -6.10 -1.98 1.22
N VAL A 209 -6.21 -2.51 0.01
CA VAL A 209 -6.07 -1.73 -1.23
C VAL A 209 -7.45 -1.20 -1.61
N THR A 210 -7.67 0.11 -1.54
CA THR A 210 -8.92 0.74 -2.00
C THR A 210 -8.69 1.49 -3.30
N ARG A 211 -9.44 1.14 -4.35
CA ARG A 211 -9.31 1.70 -5.70
C ARG A 211 -10.45 2.65 -6.02
N GLN A 212 -10.27 3.45 -7.07
CA GLN A 212 -11.14 4.57 -7.47
C GLN A 212 -12.64 4.27 -7.44
N GLN A 213 -13.08 3.09 -7.90
CA GLN A 213 -14.51 2.75 -7.91
C GLN A 213 -15.10 2.67 -6.50
N GLU A 214 -14.34 2.11 -5.55
CA GLU A 214 -14.78 2.01 -4.16
C GLU A 214 -14.67 3.36 -3.45
N LEU A 215 -13.59 4.12 -3.69
CA LEU A 215 -13.43 5.48 -3.17
C LEU A 215 -14.60 6.37 -3.59
N LYS A 216 -14.97 6.36 -4.88
CA LYS A 216 -16.12 7.14 -5.39
C LYS A 216 -17.43 6.69 -4.78
N ARG A 217 -17.67 5.37 -4.71
CA ARG A 217 -18.89 4.80 -4.10
C ARG A 217 -19.10 5.26 -2.66
N ARG A 218 -18.00 5.43 -1.91
CA ARG A 218 -17.99 5.84 -0.49
C ARG A 218 -17.86 7.34 -0.28
N SER A 219 -17.77 8.13 -1.35
CA SER A 219 -17.39 9.55 -1.27
C SER A 219 -16.02 9.81 -0.65
N LEU A 220 -15.13 8.82 -0.57
CA LEU A 220 -13.75 8.92 -0.07
C LEU A 220 -12.73 9.22 -1.19
N HIS A 221 -13.20 9.59 -2.37
CA HIS A 221 -12.35 9.98 -3.49
C HIS A 221 -11.83 11.42 -3.37
N ILE A 222 -12.31 12.20 -2.42
CA ILE A 222 -11.75 13.52 -2.07
C ILE A 222 -11.02 13.36 -0.72
N ALA A 223 -9.77 13.79 -0.62
CA ALA A 223 -8.98 13.54 0.57
C ALA A 223 -9.50 14.25 1.82
N SER A 224 -10.12 15.43 1.68
CA SER A 224 -10.77 16.16 2.78
C SER A 224 -11.96 15.43 3.39
N ASN A 225 -12.44 14.34 2.77
CA ASN A 225 -13.50 13.49 3.33
C ASN A 225 -12.94 12.36 4.20
N TRP A 226 -11.62 12.26 4.35
CA TRP A 226 -10.98 11.33 5.27
C TRP A 226 -10.75 12.01 6.61
N ASP A 227 -11.12 11.31 7.68
CA ASP A 227 -10.71 11.63 9.04
C ASP A 227 -9.54 10.73 9.48
N ILE A 228 -9.13 10.88 10.74
CA ILE A 228 -8.00 10.13 11.31
C ILE A 228 -8.29 8.62 11.44
N ASP A 229 -9.56 8.23 11.54
CA ASP A 229 -9.99 6.86 11.81
C ASP A 229 -10.36 6.10 10.51
N THR A 230 -10.69 6.82 9.44
CA THR A 230 -11.17 6.30 8.15
C THR A 230 -10.26 5.19 7.61
N ALA A 231 -8.94 5.35 7.77
CA ALA A 231 -7.97 4.36 7.30
C ALA A 231 -8.11 3.01 8.04
N GLU A 232 -8.25 3.06 9.36
CA GLU A 232 -8.45 1.88 10.20
C GLU A 232 -9.82 1.26 9.96
N GLU A 233 -10.88 2.07 9.95
CA GLU A 233 -12.25 1.61 9.69
C GLU A 233 -12.39 0.89 8.36
N LEU A 234 -11.80 1.43 7.28
CA LEU A 234 -11.79 0.77 5.97
C LEU A 234 -11.11 -0.60 6.02
N LEU A 235 -9.98 -0.70 6.70
CA LEU A 235 -9.25 -1.96 6.80
C LEU A 235 -10.06 -2.99 7.60
N LEU A 236 -10.58 -2.59 8.77
CA LEU A 236 -11.37 -3.46 9.63
C LEU A 236 -12.65 -3.92 8.94
N GLU A 237 -13.30 -3.06 8.15
CA GLU A 237 -14.47 -3.43 7.35
C GLU A 237 -14.12 -4.42 6.21
N TYR A 238 -12.92 -4.36 5.66
CA TYR A 238 -12.49 -5.36 4.67
C TYR A 238 -12.15 -6.69 5.34
N ILE A 239 -11.47 -6.65 6.48
CA ILE A 239 -11.15 -7.85 7.27
C ILE A 239 -12.44 -8.55 7.72
N SER A 240 -13.45 -7.79 8.17
CA SER A 240 -14.73 -8.36 8.64
C SER A 240 -15.54 -9.07 7.55
N LYS A 241 -15.18 -8.89 6.27
CA LYS A 241 -15.79 -9.62 5.14
C LYS A 241 -15.14 -10.97 4.87
N LEU A 242 -14.01 -11.27 5.51
CA LEU A 242 -13.40 -12.60 5.46
C LEU A 242 -14.26 -13.54 6.30
N GLU A 243 -14.84 -14.54 5.64
CA GLU A 243 -15.42 -15.69 6.32
C GLU A 243 -14.30 -16.68 6.60
N MET A 244 -14.29 -17.18 7.83
CA MET A 244 -13.22 -17.97 8.42
C MET A 244 -13.82 -19.27 8.95
N SER A 245 -13.24 -20.43 8.63
CA SER A 245 -13.68 -21.69 9.25
C SER A 245 -13.24 -21.76 10.71
N ASP A 246 -14.04 -22.38 11.59
CA ASP A 246 -13.88 -22.31 13.05
C ASP A 246 -12.59 -22.96 13.64
N VAL A 247 -11.63 -23.41 12.83
CA VAL A 247 -10.46 -24.18 13.31
C VAL A 247 -9.17 -23.70 12.65
N TYR A 248 -8.39 -22.91 13.40
CA TYR A 248 -7.13 -22.33 12.90
C TYR A 248 -5.87 -23.03 13.39
N MET A 249 -5.83 -23.43 14.67
CA MET A 249 -4.68 -24.07 15.29
C MET A 249 -5.19 -25.09 16.30
N LEU A 250 -4.54 -26.25 16.32
CA LEU A 250 -4.75 -27.18 17.42
C LEU A 250 -4.08 -26.59 18.66
N LYS A 251 -4.81 -26.54 19.77
CA LYS A 251 -4.20 -26.26 21.07
C LYS A 251 -3.21 -27.37 21.43
N ASP A 252 -2.20 -27.05 22.23
CA ASP A 252 -1.12 -27.99 22.58
C ASP A 252 -1.67 -29.27 23.24
N ASP A 253 -2.71 -29.15 24.06
CA ASP A 253 -3.40 -30.28 24.68
C ASP A 253 -4.05 -31.20 23.64
N VAL A 254 -4.63 -30.64 22.56
CA VAL A 254 -5.18 -31.43 21.44
C VAL A 254 -4.07 -32.06 20.61
N LEU A 255 -2.95 -31.36 20.39
CA LEU A 255 -1.76 -31.90 19.70
C LEU A 255 -1.16 -33.10 20.41
N ASP A 256 -1.18 -33.10 21.74
CA ASP A 256 -0.69 -34.20 22.56
C ASP A 256 -1.60 -35.43 22.49
N THR A 257 -2.88 -35.27 22.14
CA THR A 257 -3.79 -36.39 21.87
C THR A 257 -3.63 -36.99 20.47
N LEU A 258 -2.95 -36.31 19.54
CA LEU A 258 -2.78 -36.81 18.18
C LEU A 258 -1.77 -37.97 18.10
N PRO A 259 -2.00 -38.97 17.23
CA PRO A 259 -0.98 -39.96 16.85
C PRO A 259 0.32 -39.29 16.40
N THR A 260 1.47 -39.87 16.76
CA THR A 260 2.81 -39.31 16.48
C THR A 260 3.00 -38.88 15.03
N ARG A 261 2.45 -39.65 14.08
CA ARG A 261 2.51 -39.32 12.64
C ARG A 261 1.79 -38.02 12.30
N LEU A 262 0.62 -37.77 12.88
CA LEU A 262 -0.15 -36.54 12.63
C LEU A 262 0.46 -35.34 13.36
N ARG A 263 1.02 -35.55 14.56
CA ARG A 263 1.79 -34.53 15.26
C ARG A 263 3.01 -34.08 14.45
N MET A 264 3.76 -35.02 13.87
CA MET A 264 4.88 -34.70 12.99
C MET A 264 4.42 -33.94 11.74
N VAL A 265 3.34 -34.36 11.08
CA VAL A 265 2.79 -33.65 9.91
C VAL A 265 2.39 -32.22 10.26
N TYR A 266 1.71 -32.03 11.39
CA TYR A 266 1.34 -30.69 11.88
C TYR A 266 2.57 -29.84 12.21
N GLN A 267 3.56 -30.41 12.90
CA GLN A 267 4.81 -29.71 13.20
C GLN A 267 5.59 -29.34 11.93
N THR A 268 5.60 -30.19 10.90
CA THR A 268 6.17 -29.86 9.59
C THR A 268 5.41 -28.68 8.98
N TRP A 269 4.09 -28.77 8.86
CA TRP A 269 3.25 -27.66 8.35
C TRP A 269 3.46 -26.34 9.11
N LEU A 270 3.63 -26.39 10.44
CA LEU A 270 3.87 -25.23 11.29
C LEU A 270 5.27 -24.62 11.07
N ASN A 271 6.27 -25.44 10.77
CA ASN A 271 7.66 -24.99 10.54
C ASN A 271 7.98 -24.67 9.07
N GLY A 272 7.12 -25.02 8.11
CA GLY A 272 7.35 -24.85 6.68
C GLY A 272 8.10 -26.02 6.07
#